data_AF-A0A7Z1N0E2-F1
#
_entry.id   AF-A0A7Z1N0E2-F1
#
_cell.length_a   1.000
_cell.length_b   1.000
_cell.length_c   1.000
_cell.angle_alpha   90.00
_cell.angle_beta   90.00
_cell.angle_gamma   90.00
#
_symmetry.space_group_name_H-M   'P 1'
#
loop_
_entity.id
_entity.type
_entity.pdbx_description
1 polymer ?
#
loop_
_entity_poly.entity_id
_entity_poly.type
_entity_poly.pdbx_seq_one_letter_code
_entity_poly.pdbx_strand_id
1 'polypeptide(L)'
;MELLTTKPRIINVGLQSFTESIVDYGGETVQFNWRPRANGNKKMIKIVDALEDYSEKIEDENHKVTDKIKNAQPFLVEVVPAKSVIPELNDDAQKTLLHAGPPIQWSEMTGPMKGACIGAALFERWADNE
;
A
#
# COMPACT_ATOMS: atom_id res chain seq x y z
N MET A 1 25.53 26.72 -35.22
CA MET A 1 24.22 26.05 -35.40
C MET A 1 24.39 24.56 -35.09
N GLU A 2 24.79 24.22 -33.86
CA GLU A 2 25.16 22.85 -33.50
C GLU A 2 23.99 21.86 -33.70
N LEU A 3 22.77 22.27 -33.33
CA LEU A 3 21.54 21.47 -33.48
C LEU A 3 21.28 20.95 -34.90
N LEU A 4 21.72 21.67 -35.93
CA LEU A 4 21.49 21.32 -37.34
C LEU A 4 22.74 20.78 -38.03
N THR A 5 23.91 20.90 -37.42
CA THR A 5 25.19 20.57 -38.05
C THR A 5 25.89 19.37 -37.42
N THR A 6 25.40 18.84 -36.30
CA THR A 6 25.95 17.67 -35.62
C THR A 6 24.88 16.62 -35.35
N LYS A 7 25.28 15.41 -34.96
CA LYS A 7 24.34 14.36 -34.55
C LYS A 7 23.59 14.81 -33.30
N PRO A 8 22.25 14.81 -33.30
CA PRO A 8 21.49 15.36 -32.19
C PRO A 8 21.49 14.42 -30.98
N ARG A 9 21.32 15.01 -29.80
CA ARG A 9 21.08 14.31 -28.53
C ARG A 9 19.70 14.72 -28.03
N ILE A 10 18.75 13.78 -28.03
CA ILE A 10 17.32 14.07 -27.91
C ILE A 10 16.72 13.40 -26.66
N ILE A 11 15.98 14.15 -25.85
CA ILE A 11 15.06 13.58 -24.86
C ILE A 11 13.69 13.48 -25.53
N ASN A 12 13.22 12.25 -25.83
CA ASN A 12 11.91 12.05 -26.42
C ASN A 12 10.82 12.00 -25.34
N VAL A 13 9.72 12.72 -25.57
CA VAL A 13 8.52 12.69 -24.72
C VAL A 13 7.32 12.37 -25.62
N GLY A 14 6.64 11.26 -25.34
CA GLY A 14 5.51 10.80 -26.15
C GLY A 14 5.72 9.39 -26.69
N LEU A 15 5.35 9.16 -27.95
CA LEU A 15 5.44 7.83 -28.56
C LEU A 15 6.88 7.39 -28.69
N GLN A 16 7.16 6.17 -28.23
CA GLN A 16 8.51 5.60 -28.25
C GLN A 16 9.03 5.40 -29.68
N SER A 17 8.17 5.17 -30.67
CA SER A 17 8.58 4.99 -32.07
C SER A 17 9.34 6.19 -32.67
N PHE A 18 9.25 7.38 -32.08
CA PHE A 18 10.05 8.53 -32.52
C PHE A 18 11.53 8.42 -32.18
N THR A 19 11.93 7.53 -31.27
CA THR A 19 13.34 7.28 -30.96
C THR A 19 14.03 6.45 -32.03
N GLU A 20 13.29 5.61 -32.76
CA GLU A 20 13.82 4.70 -33.79
C GLU A 20 14.58 5.46 -34.87
N SER A 21 13.94 6.46 -35.48
CA SER A 21 14.58 7.33 -36.48
C SER A 21 15.84 8.00 -35.95
N ILE A 22 15.86 8.42 -34.69
CA ILE A 22 17.02 9.12 -34.13
C ILE A 22 18.21 8.14 -34.02
N VAL A 23 17.97 6.92 -33.56
CA VAL A 23 18.99 5.88 -33.43
C VAL A 23 19.47 5.39 -34.80
N ASP A 24 18.56 5.15 -35.74
CA ASP A 24 18.87 4.67 -37.10
C ASP A 24 19.80 5.62 -37.86
N TYR A 25 19.63 6.94 -37.65
CA TYR A 25 20.50 7.96 -38.22
C TYR A 25 21.67 8.34 -37.30
N GLY A 26 21.99 7.56 -36.27
CA GLY A 26 23.18 7.68 -35.43
C GLY A 26 23.17 8.87 -34.46
N GLY A 27 21.98 9.35 -34.07
CA GLY A 27 21.80 10.28 -32.96
C GLY A 27 21.63 9.53 -31.62
N GLU A 28 21.77 10.25 -30.50
CA GLU A 28 21.54 9.71 -29.16
C GLU A 28 20.14 10.10 -28.68
N THR A 29 19.41 9.18 -28.05
CA THR A 29 18.12 9.54 -27.46
C THR A 29 17.79 8.77 -26.18
N VAL A 30 17.07 9.44 -25.28
CA VAL A 30 16.47 8.87 -24.08
C VAL A 30 14.95 9.01 -24.19
N GLN A 31 14.22 7.89 -24.04
CA GLN A 31 12.77 7.91 -23.90
C GLN A 31 12.40 8.37 -22.49
N PHE A 32 11.91 9.59 -22.35
CA PHE A 32 11.43 10.12 -21.09
C PHE A 32 9.92 9.88 -20.95
N ASN A 33 9.55 8.97 -20.05
CA ASN A 33 8.16 8.64 -19.76
C ASN A 33 7.53 9.72 -18.86
N TRP A 34 7.29 10.90 -19.44
CA TRP A 34 6.62 11.99 -18.74
C TRP A 34 5.13 11.68 -18.56
N ARG A 35 4.61 11.98 -17.36
CA ARG A 35 3.18 12.01 -17.09
C ARG A 35 2.85 13.27 -16.29
N PRO A 36 1.66 13.87 -16.50
CA PRO A 36 1.23 14.99 -15.67
C PRO A 36 1.15 14.56 -14.20
N ARG A 37 1.51 15.46 -13.28
CA ARG A 37 1.39 15.20 -11.82
C ARG A 37 0.00 14.65 -11.50
N ALA A 38 -0.05 13.62 -10.65
CA ALA A 38 -1.27 12.91 -10.28
C ALA A 38 -2.17 12.52 -11.48
N ASN A 39 -1.57 12.16 -12.62
CA ASN A 39 -2.24 11.83 -13.89
C ASN A 39 -3.22 12.92 -14.37
N GLY A 40 -2.92 14.20 -14.09
CA GLY A 40 -3.75 15.34 -14.50
C GLY A 40 -4.99 15.57 -13.63
N ASN A 41 -5.16 14.83 -12.54
CA ASN A 41 -6.28 15.04 -11.62
C ASN A 41 -6.08 16.36 -10.84
N LYS A 42 -6.85 17.38 -11.21
CA LYS A 42 -6.77 18.74 -10.64
C LYS A 42 -6.91 18.77 -9.12
N LYS A 43 -7.77 17.92 -8.55
CA LYS A 43 -7.96 17.84 -7.09
C LYS A 43 -6.69 17.30 -6.42
N MET A 44 -6.14 16.23 -6.97
CA MET A 44 -4.92 15.60 -6.43
C MET A 44 -3.70 16.51 -6.58
N ILE A 45 -3.57 17.21 -7.72
CA ILE A 45 -2.49 18.20 -7.91
C ILE A 45 -2.52 19.23 -6.80
N LYS A 46 -3.68 19.86 -6.53
CA LYS A 46 -3.82 20.84 -5.44
C LYS A 46 -3.45 20.27 -4.06
N ILE A 47 -3.81 19.01 -3.80
CA ILE A 47 -3.49 18.35 -2.53
C ILE A 47 -1.97 18.14 -2.42
N VAL A 48 -1.34 17.61 -3.47
CA VAL A 48 0.11 17.38 -3.48
C VAL A 48 0.88 18.69 -3.39
N ASP A 49 0.44 19.74 -4.09
CA ASP A 49 1.03 21.08 -4.00
C ASP A 49 0.94 21.62 -2.56
N ALA A 50 -0.21 21.46 -1.90
CA ALA A 50 -0.38 21.88 -0.49
C ALA A 50 0.46 21.05 0.50
N LEU A 51 0.82 19.81 0.15
CA LEU A 51 1.69 18.97 0.96
C LEU A 51 3.18 19.29 0.75
N GLU A 52 3.53 19.99 -0.34
CA GLU A 52 4.92 20.30 -0.71
C GLU A 52 5.61 21.17 0.35
N ASP A 53 4.86 22.10 0.96
CA ASP A 53 5.29 22.92 2.11
C ASP A 53 5.65 22.09 3.35
N TYR A 54 5.18 20.84 3.44
CA TYR A 54 5.44 19.92 4.54
C TYR A 54 6.37 18.77 4.15
N SER A 55 6.96 18.80 2.95
CA SER A 55 7.75 17.69 2.40
C SER A 55 8.85 17.22 3.33
N GLU A 56 9.64 18.13 3.91
CA GLU A 56 10.71 17.80 4.87
C GLU A 56 10.16 17.11 6.12
N LYS A 57 9.04 17.60 6.66
CA LYS A 57 8.40 17.00 7.84
C LYS A 57 7.83 15.63 7.52
N ILE A 58 7.20 15.46 6.35
CA ILE A 58 6.68 14.17 5.89
C ILE A 58 7.83 13.17 5.78
N GLU A 59 8.96 13.58 5.20
CA GLU A 59 10.12 12.71 5.04
C GLU A 59 10.73 12.30 6.39
N ASP A 60 10.90 13.24 7.31
CA ASP A 60 11.38 12.95 8.67
C ASP A 60 10.47 11.96 9.42
N GLU A 61 9.15 12.14 9.35
CA GLU A 61 8.19 11.22 9.96
C GLU A 61 8.17 9.84 9.27
N ASN A 62 8.27 9.80 7.94
CA ASN A 62 8.39 8.55 7.19
C ASN A 62 9.65 7.79 7.60
N HIS A 63 10.79 8.47 7.73
CA HIS A 63 12.03 7.87 8.22
C HIS A 63 11.85 7.24 9.60
N LYS A 64 11.26 7.97 10.57
CA LYS A 64 10.98 7.42 11.90
C LYS A 64 10.14 6.15 11.86
N VAL A 65 9.12 6.08 11.00
CA VAL A 65 8.28 4.88 10.85
C VAL A 65 9.05 3.74 10.23
N THR A 66 9.74 3.99 9.10
CA THR A 66 10.50 2.94 8.42
C THR A 66 11.62 2.40 9.29
N ASP A 67 12.28 3.24 10.09
CA ASP A 67 13.36 2.83 11.00
C ASP A 67 12.84 1.97 12.14
N LYS A 68 11.66 2.27 12.70
CA LYS A 68 11.00 1.39 13.68
C LYS A 68 10.72 0.00 13.09
N ILE A 69 10.25 -0.06 11.85
CA ILE A 69 9.96 -1.34 11.16
C ILE A 69 11.26 -2.09 10.88
N LYS A 70 12.27 -1.43 10.31
CA LYS A 70 13.58 -2.02 9.98
C LYS A 70 14.30 -2.57 11.21
N ASN A 71 14.23 -1.85 12.33
CA ASN A 71 14.95 -2.20 13.55
C ASN A 71 14.12 -3.08 14.50
N ALA A 72 12.87 -3.41 14.16
CA ALA A 72 12.08 -4.34 14.95
C ALA A 72 12.74 -5.74 14.94
N GLN A 73 12.87 -6.34 16.11
CA GLN A 73 13.41 -7.70 16.30
C GLN A 73 12.41 -8.52 17.12
N PRO A 74 11.27 -8.93 16.52
CA PRO A 74 10.29 -9.74 17.22
C PRO A 74 10.86 -11.15 17.49
N PHE A 75 10.66 -11.66 18.70
CA PHE A 75 11.00 -13.02 19.09
C PHE A 75 9.84 -13.65 19.85
N LEU A 76 9.69 -14.97 19.73
CA LEU A 76 8.66 -15.71 20.44
C LEU A 76 9.02 -15.79 21.93
N VAL A 77 8.13 -15.28 22.79
CA VAL A 77 8.30 -15.34 24.24
C VAL A 77 7.57 -16.57 24.81
N GLU A 78 6.29 -16.71 24.50
CA GLU A 78 5.44 -17.81 24.99
C GLU A 78 4.19 -18.01 24.12
N VAL A 79 3.45 -19.08 24.39
CA VAL A 79 2.15 -19.38 23.78
C VAL A 79 1.11 -19.51 24.87
N VAL A 80 0.14 -18.60 24.88
CA VAL A 80 -0.92 -18.51 25.89
C VAL A 80 -2.29 -18.33 25.23
N PRO A 81 -3.40 -18.65 25.92
CA PRO A 81 -4.74 -18.34 25.42
C PRO A 81 -4.91 -16.84 25.16
N ALA A 82 -5.49 -16.47 24.01
CA ALA A 82 -5.62 -15.05 23.63
C ALA A 82 -6.31 -14.19 24.70
N LYS A 83 -7.34 -14.74 25.34
CA LYS A 83 -8.07 -14.09 26.42
C LYS A 83 -7.19 -13.72 27.63
N SER A 84 -6.10 -14.42 27.91
CA SER A 84 -5.26 -14.07 29.06
C SER A 84 -4.42 -12.80 28.85
N VAL A 85 -4.26 -12.34 27.60
CA VAL A 85 -3.37 -11.21 27.26
C VAL A 85 -4.02 -10.11 26.41
N ILE A 86 -5.24 -10.33 25.89
CA ILE A 86 -6.00 -9.33 25.11
C ILE A 86 -7.27 -8.96 25.89
N PRO A 87 -7.29 -7.84 26.64
CA PRO A 87 -8.42 -7.42 27.46
C PRO A 87 -9.73 -7.27 26.70
N GLU A 88 -9.67 -6.82 25.45
CA GLU A 88 -10.83 -6.62 24.58
C GLU A 88 -11.55 -7.93 24.21
N LEU A 89 -10.93 -9.09 24.45
CA LEU A 89 -11.55 -10.40 24.31
C LEU A 89 -12.20 -10.93 25.61
N ASN A 90 -12.11 -10.19 26.72
CA ASN A 90 -12.57 -10.61 28.06
C ASN A 90 -13.83 -9.88 28.54
N ASP A 91 -14.66 -9.34 27.65
CA ASP A 91 -15.91 -8.74 28.06
C ASP A 91 -16.94 -9.83 28.40
N ASP A 92 -17.27 -9.97 29.69
CA ASP A 92 -18.25 -10.95 30.17
C ASP A 92 -19.67 -10.72 29.61
N ALA A 93 -19.98 -9.50 29.14
CA ALA A 93 -21.25 -9.17 28.54
C ALA A 93 -21.29 -9.45 27.02
N GLN A 94 -20.15 -9.66 26.37
CA GLN A 94 -20.05 -9.80 24.92
C GLN A 94 -19.10 -10.91 24.48
N LYS A 95 -19.63 -11.84 23.68
CA LYS A 95 -18.84 -12.85 22.96
C LYS A 95 -18.12 -12.21 21.77
N THR A 96 -16.79 -12.32 21.69
CA THR A 96 -15.97 -11.66 20.67
C THR A 96 -15.10 -12.64 19.89
N LEU A 97 -15.19 -12.59 18.55
CA LEU A 97 -14.28 -13.30 17.63
C LEU A 97 -13.59 -12.30 16.70
N LEU A 98 -12.34 -12.59 16.35
CA LEU A 98 -11.57 -11.81 15.38
C LEU A 98 -11.52 -12.56 14.04
N HIS A 99 -11.51 -11.81 12.94
CA HIS A 99 -11.31 -12.35 11.60
C HIS A 99 -10.22 -11.57 10.86
N ALA A 100 -9.69 -12.15 9.80
CA ALA A 100 -8.71 -11.49 8.94
C ALA A 100 -9.37 -10.43 8.05
N GLY A 101 -8.60 -9.40 7.68
CA GLY A 101 -9.00 -8.38 6.73
C GLY A 101 -9.64 -7.14 7.36
N PRO A 102 -10.13 -6.20 6.52
CA PRO A 102 -10.81 -5.00 7.00
C PRO A 102 -12.15 -5.32 7.65
N PRO A 103 -12.74 -4.38 8.40
CA PRO A 103 -14.07 -4.57 9.00
C PRO A 103 -15.12 -4.99 7.96
N ILE A 104 -15.87 -6.05 8.26
CA ILE A 104 -16.94 -6.56 7.42
C ILE A 104 -18.09 -7.08 8.30
N GLN A 105 -19.33 -6.87 7.85
CA GLN A 105 -20.49 -7.39 8.58
C GLN A 105 -20.64 -8.90 8.34
N TRP A 106 -21.21 -9.62 9.31
CA TRP A 106 -21.48 -11.06 9.19
C TRP A 106 -22.21 -11.41 7.89
N SER A 107 -23.23 -10.64 7.51
CA SER A 107 -24.02 -10.89 6.30
C SER A 107 -23.18 -10.91 5.02
N GLU A 108 -22.13 -10.10 4.97
CA GLU A 108 -21.22 -9.92 3.83
C GLU A 108 -20.03 -10.89 3.84
N MET A 109 -19.80 -11.60 4.95
CA MET A 109 -18.77 -12.62 5.02
C MET A 109 -19.05 -13.75 4.01
N THR A 110 -17.97 -14.24 3.41
CA THR A 110 -18.00 -15.41 2.53
C THR A 110 -18.37 -16.67 3.31
N GLY A 111 -18.85 -17.71 2.61
CA GLY A 111 -19.19 -19.00 3.23
C GLY A 111 -18.08 -19.58 4.13
N PRO A 112 -16.81 -19.64 3.67
CA PRO A 112 -15.71 -20.13 4.50
C PRO A 112 -15.47 -19.31 5.78
N MET A 113 -15.55 -17.98 5.70
CA MET A 113 -15.42 -17.12 6.89
C MET A 113 -16.55 -17.38 7.88
N LYS A 114 -17.79 -17.52 7.39
CA LYS A 114 -18.94 -17.86 8.23
C LYS A 114 -18.77 -19.20 8.93
N GLY A 115 -18.36 -20.23 8.18
CA GLY A 115 -18.06 -21.55 8.73
C GLY A 115 -16.99 -21.51 9.82
N ALA A 116 -15.93 -20.71 9.63
CA ALA A 116 -14.89 -20.54 10.65
C ALA A 116 -15.43 -19.92 11.95
N CYS A 117 -16.28 -18.88 11.86
CA CYS A 117 -16.90 -18.29 13.04
C CYS A 117 -17.86 -19.25 13.75
N ILE A 118 -18.66 -20.02 13.01
CA ILE A 118 -19.55 -21.04 13.58
C ILE A 118 -18.72 -22.09 14.33
N GLY A 119 -17.69 -22.63 13.69
CA GLY A 119 -16.79 -23.60 14.31
C GLY A 119 -16.11 -23.05 15.58
N ALA A 120 -15.68 -21.79 15.56
CA ALA A 120 -15.12 -21.13 16.74
C ALA A 120 -16.15 -20.96 17.86
N ALA A 121 -17.39 -20.54 17.55
CA ALA A 121 -18.45 -20.41 18.54
C ALA A 121 -18.83 -21.75 19.18
N LEU A 122 -18.83 -22.84 18.41
CA LEU A 122 -19.03 -24.19 18.92
C LEU A 122 -17.88 -24.65 19.82
N PHE A 123 -16.64 -24.41 19.40
CA PHE A 123 -15.45 -24.73 20.20
C PHE A 123 -15.46 -24.02 21.56
N GLU A 124 -15.81 -22.73 21.56
CA GLU A 124 -15.97 -21.92 22.78
C GLU A 124 -17.26 -22.23 23.56
N ARG A 125 -18.08 -23.16 23.08
CA ARG A 125 -19.35 -23.61 23.69
C ARG A 125 -20.37 -22.48 23.85
N TRP A 126 -20.42 -21.59 22.87
CA TRP A 126 -21.37 -20.48 22.84
C TRP A 126 -22.71 -20.86 22.22
N ALA A 127 -22.74 -21.96 21.48
CA ALA A 127 -23.89 -22.58 20.85
C ALA A 127 -23.77 -24.10 20.96
N ASP A 128 -24.90 -24.80 20.87
CA ASP A 128 -24.97 -26.26 20.97
C ASP A 128 -24.93 -26.96 19.60
N ASN A 129 -25.21 -26.23 18.51
CA ASN A 129 -25.24 -26.72 17.13
C ASN A 129 -24.89 -25.62 16.11
N GLU A 130 -24.64 -26.05 14.87
CA GLU A 130 -24.47 -25.19 13.69
C GLU A 130 -25.79 -24.55 13.25
#